data_AF-A0A6B0VMU2-F1
#
_entry.id   AF-A0A6B0VMU2-F1
#
_cell.length_a   1.000
_cell.length_b   1.000
_cell.length_c   1.000
_cell.angle_alpha   90.00
_cell.angle_beta   90.00
_cell.angle_gamma   90.00
#
_symmetry.space_group_name_H-M   'P 1'
#
loop_
_entity.id
_entity.type
_entity.pdbx_description
1 polymer ?
#
loop_
_entity_poly.entity_id
_entity_poly.type
_entity_poly.pdbx_seq_one_letter_code
_entity_poly.pdbx_strand_id
1 'polypeptide(L)'
;MTDETIHWAIGENVASGLTDETPLLTRGDKITLRFFFNGRGTEHTDGVEHNDGLIHGDAIGSFRAVRDRLTFASASINTGTTDRGVPWVRERLPDHAPVESQIILVKPADEESDADPFWAAVIGGDDFSRPASKRNARELELELFVIADGDEYDDREELLDELGSSVI
;
A
#
# COMPACT_ATOMS: atom_id res chain seq x y z
N MET A 1 27.35 -9.15 -4.92
CA MET A 1 26.22 -8.21 -5.00
C MET A 1 24.99 -9.03 -4.66
N THR A 2 24.60 -8.99 -3.40
CA THR A 2 23.25 -9.37 -2.99
C THR A 2 22.35 -8.27 -3.54
N ASP A 3 21.44 -8.65 -4.43
CA ASP A 3 20.34 -7.79 -4.86
C ASP A 3 19.54 -7.47 -3.59
N GLU A 4 19.72 -6.27 -3.06
CA GLU A 4 19.05 -5.86 -1.83
C GLU A 4 17.58 -5.63 -2.19
N THR A 5 16.72 -6.50 -1.70
CA THR A 5 15.30 -6.40 -1.98
C THR A 5 14.74 -5.35 -1.04
N ILE A 6 14.35 -4.21 -1.60
CA ILE A 6 13.72 -3.12 -0.85
C ILE A 6 12.33 -3.59 -0.43
N HIS A 7 12.05 -3.57 0.87
CA HIS A 7 10.74 -3.87 1.40
C HIS A 7 9.82 -2.66 1.25
N TRP A 8 8.51 -2.89 1.12
CA TRP A 8 7.54 -1.82 0.93
C TRP A 8 6.42 -1.90 1.96
N ALA A 9 6.18 -0.82 2.67
CA ALA A 9 5.02 -0.64 3.52
C ALA A 9 3.81 -0.16 2.70
N ILE A 10 2.67 -0.79 2.94
CA ILE A 10 1.37 -0.56 2.30
C ILE A 10 0.35 -0.31 3.42
N GLY A 11 0.29 0.93 3.91
CA GLY A 11 -0.30 1.23 5.21
C GLY A 11 0.45 0.47 6.30
N GLU A 12 -0.28 -0.36 7.06
CA GLU A 12 0.28 -1.15 8.18
C GLU A 12 0.87 -2.51 7.76
N ASN A 13 0.86 -2.83 6.46
CA ASN A 13 1.29 -4.14 5.96
C ASN A 13 2.60 -4.02 5.19
N VAL A 14 3.45 -5.05 5.23
CA VAL A 14 4.73 -5.03 4.51
C VAL A 14 4.75 -6.09 3.41
N ALA A 15 5.10 -5.63 2.21
CA ALA A 15 5.47 -6.45 1.07
C ALA A 15 6.99 -6.65 1.06
N SER A 16 7.41 -7.81 0.56
CA SER A 16 8.83 -8.12 0.41
C SER A 16 9.51 -7.30 -0.69
N GLY A 17 8.73 -6.77 -1.64
CA GLY A 17 9.25 -5.89 -2.69
C GLY A 17 8.23 -5.65 -3.81
N LEU A 18 8.67 -4.89 -4.81
CA LEU A 18 7.98 -4.68 -6.08
C LEU A 18 8.53 -5.63 -7.15
N THR A 19 7.65 -6.14 -8.00
CA THR A 19 8.04 -6.94 -9.17
C THR A 19 8.46 -6.05 -10.35
N ASP A 20 7.96 -4.82 -10.39
CA ASP A 20 8.17 -3.85 -11.47
C ASP A 20 8.85 -2.58 -10.92
N GLU A 21 9.41 -1.75 -11.80
CA GLU A 21 9.98 -0.45 -11.42
C GLU A 21 8.88 0.50 -10.92
N THR A 22 9.15 1.29 -9.87
CA THR A 22 8.22 2.32 -9.40
C THR A 22 8.07 3.38 -10.50
N PRO A 23 6.85 3.64 -10.99
CA PRO A 23 6.63 4.66 -12.01
C PRO A 23 6.83 6.05 -11.41
N LEU A 24 7.02 7.06 -12.28
CA LEU A 24 6.96 8.45 -11.84
C LEU A 24 5.57 8.73 -11.24
N LEU A 25 5.57 9.25 -10.02
CA LEU A 25 4.35 9.55 -9.28
C LEU A 25 3.91 10.98 -9.58
N THR A 26 2.70 11.13 -10.13
CA THR A 26 2.05 12.44 -10.27
C THR A 26 0.73 12.42 -9.53
N ARG A 27 0.41 13.49 -8.80
CA ARG A 27 -0.89 13.63 -8.15
C ARG A 27 -2.02 13.52 -9.16
N GLY A 28 -3.04 12.74 -8.82
CA GLY A 28 -4.19 12.47 -9.67
C GLY A 28 -3.97 11.37 -10.71
N ASP A 29 -2.77 10.79 -10.80
CA ASP A 29 -2.54 9.66 -11.69
C ASP A 29 -3.10 8.37 -11.09
N LYS A 30 -3.52 7.49 -12.00
CA LYS A 30 -3.81 6.09 -11.70
C LYS A 30 -2.59 5.27 -12.09
N ILE A 31 -2.00 4.61 -11.12
CA ILE A 31 -0.82 3.75 -11.30
C ILE A 31 -1.15 2.32 -10.89
N THR A 32 -0.35 1.38 -11.39
CA THR A 32 -0.44 -0.02 -11.04
C THR A 32 0.91 -0.47 -10.50
N LEU A 33 0.91 -1.03 -9.29
CA LEU A 33 2.11 -1.56 -8.65
C LEU A 33 1.89 -3.03 -8.30
N ARG A 34 2.85 -3.87 -8.66
CA ARG A 34 2.82 -5.30 -8.32
C ARG A 34 3.78 -5.60 -7.19
N PHE A 35 3.23 -6.04 -6.07
CA PHE A 35 3.94 -6.39 -4.85
C PHE A 35 4.08 -7.90 -4.73
N PHE A 36 5.22 -8.37 -4.23
CA PHE A 36 5.39 -9.76 -3.86
C PHE A 36 5.61 -9.94 -2.35
N PHE A 37 5.14 -11.07 -1.83
CA PHE A 37 5.17 -11.42 -0.42
C PHE A 37 5.85 -12.79 -0.28
N ASN A 38 7.13 -12.78 0.09
CA ASN A 38 7.93 -13.99 0.26
C ASN A 38 8.05 -14.35 1.73
N GLY A 39 7.44 -15.47 2.14
CA GLY A 39 7.55 -16.00 3.50
C GLY A 39 8.87 -16.75 3.78
N ARG A 40 10.01 -16.34 3.22
CA ARG A 40 11.31 -17.02 3.45
C ARG A 40 12.25 -16.14 4.28
N GLY A 41 12.34 -16.47 5.58
CA GLY A 41 13.27 -15.90 6.58
C GLY A 41 12.56 -14.83 7.42
N THR A 42 12.40 -14.98 8.73
CA THR A 42 13.39 -15.45 9.69
C THR A 42 12.98 -16.73 10.42
N GLU A 43 13.96 -17.62 10.60
CA GLU A 43 13.95 -18.56 11.73
C GLU A 43 13.65 -17.80 13.03
N HIS A 44 13.05 -18.48 14.02
CA HIS A 44 12.92 -17.99 15.40
C HIS A 44 14.18 -17.22 15.85
N THR A 45 14.12 -15.89 15.84
CA THR A 45 14.90 -15.07 16.76
C THR A 45 14.04 -14.87 17.98
N ASP A 46 14.19 -15.80 18.93
CA ASP A 46 13.82 -15.54 20.32
C ASP A 46 14.47 -14.22 20.75
N GLY A 47 13.63 -13.25 21.13
CA GLY A 47 13.98 -12.14 22.00
C GLY A 47 14.90 -11.07 21.42
N VAL A 48 14.32 -10.13 20.68
CA VAL A 48 14.71 -8.71 20.82
C VAL A 48 13.46 -7.85 20.73
N GLU A 49 12.98 -7.37 21.88
CA GLU A 49 12.04 -6.25 21.94
C GLU A 49 12.80 -5.01 21.42
N HIS A 50 12.55 -4.63 20.16
CA HIS A 50 12.93 -3.32 19.65
C HIS A 50 11.78 -2.34 19.83
N ASN A 51 12.10 -1.26 20.53
CA ASN A 51 11.20 -0.27 21.09
C ASN A 51 10.82 0.81 20.05
N ASP A 52 10.46 0.39 18.83
CA ASP A 52 9.82 1.21 17.80
C ASP A 52 9.00 0.27 16.90
N GLY A 53 7.68 0.29 17.07
CA GLY A 53 6.77 -0.79 16.71
C GLY A 53 6.42 -0.91 15.22
N LEU A 54 7.39 -1.21 14.36
CA LEU A 54 7.14 -1.54 12.95
C LEU A 54 7.78 -2.88 12.51
N ILE A 55 6.94 -3.91 12.52
CA ILE A 55 6.80 -4.97 11.50
C ILE A 55 8.02 -5.89 11.24
N HIS A 56 8.20 -6.92 12.08
CA HIS A 56 8.56 -8.26 11.59
C HIS A 56 7.24 -8.99 11.23
N GLY A 57 6.61 -8.53 10.16
CA GLY A 57 5.27 -8.95 9.77
C GLY A 57 5.29 -10.35 9.14
N ASP A 58 4.41 -11.21 9.62
CA ASP A 58 4.04 -12.43 8.91
C ASP A 58 3.64 -12.05 7.48
N ALA A 59 4.53 -12.29 6.50
CA ALA A 59 4.28 -11.99 5.08
C ALA A 59 2.98 -12.66 4.59
N ILE A 60 2.54 -13.74 5.26
CA ILE A 60 1.24 -14.37 5.01
C ILE A 60 0.08 -13.53 5.51
N GLY A 61 0.18 -13.00 6.73
CA GLY A 61 -0.76 -12.05 7.31
C GLY A 61 -0.86 -10.78 6.46
N SER A 62 0.26 -10.14 6.13
CA SER A 62 0.28 -8.93 5.30
C SER A 62 -0.32 -9.15 3.91
N PHE A 63 0.03 -10.26 3.25
CA PHE A 63 -0.61 -10.64 1.99
C PHE A 63 -2.13 -10.77 2.13
N ARG A 64 -2.60 -11.48 3.16
CA ARG A 64 -4.05 -11.68 3.37
C ARG A 64 -4.76 -10.36 3.65
N ALA A 65 -4.20 -9.51 4.49
CA ALA A 65 -4.79 -8.21 4.82
C ALA A 65 -4.91 -7.30 3.58
N VAL A 66 -3.84 -7.21 2.77
CA VAL A 66 -3.85 -6.41 1.53
C VAL A 66 -4.84 -7.01 0.51
N ARG A 67 -4.87 -8.34 0.35
CA ARG A 67 -5.82 -9.01 -0.54
C ARG A 67 -7.27 -8.84 -0.09
N ASP A 68 -7.54 -8.91 1.21
CA ASP A 68 -8.89 -8.75 1.74
C ASP A 68 -9.38 -7.30 1.54
N ARG A 69 -8.48 -6.30 1.60
CA ARG A 69 -8.77 -4.91 1.20
C ARG A 69 -9.24 -4.81 -0.26
N LEU A 70 -8.59 -5.52 -1.20
CA LEU A 70 -8.94 -5.51 -2.63
C LEU A 70 -10.39 -5.94 -2.91
N THR A 71 -10.94 -6.81 -2.06
CA THR A 71 -12.33 -7.27 -2.19
C THR A 71 -13.34 -6.11 -2.12
N PHE A 72 -12.97 -5.00 -1.47
CA PHE A 72 -13.85 -3.85 -1.27
C PHE A 72 -13.43 -2.63 -2.10
N ALA A 73 -12.20 -2.57 -2.61
CA ALA A 73 -11.63 -1.37 -3.24
C ALA A 73 -12.50 -0.82 -4.39
N SER A 74 -12.80 -1.65 -5.40
CA SER A 74 -13.48 -1.20 -6.62
C SER A 74 -14.93 -0.74 -6.42
N ALA A 75 -15.60 -1.20 -5.36
CA ALA A 75 -16.98 -0.85 -5.06
C ALA A 75 -17.13 0.28 -4.03
N SER A 76 -16.06 0.59 -3.29
CA SER A 76 -16.11 1.50 -2.14
C SER A 76 -15.50 2.86 -2.40
N ILE A 77 -14.85 3.09 -3.54
CA ILE A 77 -14.14 4.34 -3.79
C ILE A 77 -14.49 4.95 -5.15
N ASN A 78 -14.64 6.26 -5.16
CA ASN A 78 -14.69 7.08 -6.36
C ASN A 78 -13.57 8.10 -6.28
N THR A 79 -12.84 8.28 -7.37
CA THR A 79 -11.72 9.22 -7.44
C THR A 79 -11.81 10.07 -8.69
N GLY A 80 -11.17 11.23 -8.64
CA GLY A 80 -11.00 12.07 -9.80
C GLY A 80 -10.13 13.28 -9.50
N THR A 81 -10.00 14.14 -10.48
CA THR A 81 -9.29 15.41 -10.36
C THR A 81 -10.23 16.56 -10.68
N THR A 82 -10.04 17.68 -9.98
CA THR A 82 -10.71 18.95 -10.32
C THR A 82 -10.13 19.53 -11.61
N ASP A 83 -10.77 20.57 -12.13
CA ASP A 83 -10.27 21.36 -13.28
C ASP A 83 -8.90 22.01 -13.03
N ARG A 84 -8.48 22.12 -11.76
CA ARG A 84 -7.17 22.63 -11.35
C ARG A 84 -6.14 21.53 -11.09
N GLY A 85 -6.47 20.27 -11.37
CA GLY A 85 -5.60 19.12 -11.14
C GLY A 85 -5.51 18.67 -9.68
N VAL A 86 -6.36 19.21 -8.79
CA VAL A 86 -6.40 18.79 -7.38
C VAL A 86 -7.13 17.44 -7.29
N PRO A 87 -6.51 16.38 -6.73
CA PRO A 87 -7.17 15.10 -6.54
C PRO A 87 -8.30 15.20 -5.52
N TRP A 88 -9.39 14.46 -5.77
CA TRP A 88 -10.44 14.23 -4.79
C TRP A 88 -10.73 12.74 -4.69
N VAL A 89 -11.10 12.31 -3.48
CA VAL A 89 -11.43 10.91 -3.18
C VAL A 89 -12.72 10.89 -2.38
N ARG A 90 -13.64 10.02 -2.78
CA ARG A 90 -14.88 9.75 -2.07
C ARG A 90 -14.98 8.27 -1.74
N GLU A 91 -14.86 7.98 -0.46
CA GLU A 91 -14.92 6.63 0.08
C GLU A 91 -16.29 6.34 0.71
N ARG A 92 -16.76 5.10 0.52
CA ARG A 92 -17.95 4.54 1.14
C ARG A 92 -17.73 3.06 1.40
N LEU A 93 -17.05 2.76 2.49
CA LEU A 93 -16.90 1.40 2.97
C LEU A 93 -18.17 0.90 3.67
N PRO A 94 -18.51 -0.40 3.52
CA PRO A 94 -19.53 -1.01 4.36
C PRO A 94 -19.02 -1.17 5.80
N ASP A 95 -19.93 -1.17 6.78
CA ASP A 95 -19.61 -1.29 8.22
C ASP A 95 -18.81 -2.54 8.60
N HIS A 96 -18.81 -3.57 7.75
CA HIS A 96 -18.11 -4.83 7.94
C HIS A 96 -16.82 -4.92 7.09
N ALA A 97 -16.36 -3.82 6.51
CA ALA A 97 -15.10 -3.78 5.80
C ALA A 97 -13.95 -4.13 6.76
N PRO A 98 -12.92 -4.85 6.29
CA PRO A 98 -11.76 -5.24 7.11
C PRO A 98 -10.81 -4.07 7.40
N VAL A 99 -11.07 -2.89 6.83
CA VAL A 99 -10.26 -1.68 6.95
C VAL A 99 -11.17 -0.48 7.21
N GLU A 100 -10.64 0.53 7.89
CA GLU A 100 -11.34 1.79 8.13
C GLU A 100 -11.27 2.74 6.93
N SER A 101 -10.25 2.58 6.08
CA SER A 101 -10.07 3.35 4.84
C SER A 101 -9.23 2.59 3.80
N GLN A 102 -9.50 2.90 2.53
CA GLN A 102 -8.75 2.55 1.33
C GLN A 102 -7.60 3.54 1.06
N ILE A 103 -7.55 4.68 1.76
CA ILE A 103 -6.44 5.63 1.69
C ILE A 103 -5.30 5.12 2.57
N ILE A 104 -4.11 5.03 1.97
CA ILE A 104 -2.91 4.49 2.59
C ILE A 104 -1.67 5.29 2.21
N LEU A 105 -0.70 5.29 3.11
CA LEU A 105 0.67 5.66 2.80
C LEU A 105 1.38 4.44 2.22
N VAL A 106 1.98 4.60 1.05
CA VAL A 106 2.88 3.62 0.44
C VAL A 106 4.29 4.17 0.53
N LYS A 107 5.19 3.42 1.14
CA LYS A 107 6.58 3.87 1.35
C LYS A 107 7.54 2.69 1.34
N PRO A 108 8.82 2.89 1.00
CA PRO A 108 9.83 1.90 1.34
C PRO A 108 9.83 1.67 2.86
N ALA A 109 9.96 0.40 3.28
CA ALA A 109 10.06 0.06 4.70
C ALA A 109 11.48 0.29 5.24
N ASP A 110 12.47 0.31 4.33
CA ASP A 110 13.87 0.60 4.63
C ASP A 110 14.15 2.11 4.47
N GLU A 111 14.68 2.75 5.51
CA GLU A 111 14.95 4.20 5.53
C GLU A 111 16.05 4.63 4.55
N GLU A 112 16.85 3.70 4.03
CA GLU A 112 17.95 3.95 3.07
C GLU A 112 17.51 3.90 1.60
N SER A 113 16.22 3.69 1.32
CA SER A 113 15.68 3.66 -0.04
C SER A 113 15.50 5.06 -0.63
N ASP A 114 15.98 5.27 -1.87
CA ASP A 114 15.78 6.51 -2.64
C ASP A 114 14.34 6.68 -3.18
N ALA A 115 13.43 5.75 -2.88
CA ALA A 115 12.05 5.82 -3.36
C ALA A 115 11.18 6.72 -2.48
N ASP A 116 10.57 7.73 -3.08
CA ASP A 116 9.72 8.68 -2.36
C ASP A 116 8.42 8.02 -1.87
N PRO A 117 8.01 8.27 -0.61
CA PRO A 117 6.72 7.84 -0.09
C PRO A 117 5.58 8.63 -0.74
N PHE A 118 4.38 8.05 -0.79
CA PHE A 118 3.21 8.71 -1.35
C PHE A 118 1.90 8.24 -0.72
N TRP A 119 0.95 9.16 -0.62
CA TRP A 119 -0.42 8.87 -0.25
C TRP A 119 -1.23 8.44 -1.47
N ALA A 120 -1.93 7.33 -1.34
CA ALA A 120 -2.77 6.81 -2.41
C ALA A 120 -4.07 6.19 -1.89
N ALA A 121 -5.08 6.24 -2.75
CA ALA A 121 -6.31 5.49 -2.60
C ALA A 121 -6.20 4.15 -3.36
N VAL A 122 -6.48 3.03 -2.69
CA VAL A 122 -6.60 1.72 -3.34
C VAL A 122 -7.93 1.67 -4.09
N ILE A 123 -7.86 1.64 -5.42
CA ILE A 123 -9.04 1.69 -6.30
C ILE A 123 -9.38 0.35 -6.95
N GLY A 124 -8.47 -0.62 -6.87
CA GLY A 124 -8.61 -1.92 -7.50
C GLY A 124 -7.34 -2.75 -7.37
N GLY A 125 -7.32 -3.88 -8.06
CA GLY A 125 -6.18 -4.79 -8.05
C GLY A 125 -6.56 -6.24 -8.30
N ASP A 126 -5.56 -7.08 -8.47
CA ASP A 126 -5.69 -8.48 -8.84
C ASP A 126 -4.73 -9.37 -8.04
N ASP A 127 -5.17 -10.60 -7.73
CA ASP A 127 -4.33 -11.62 -7.09
C ASP A 127 -3.67 -12.50 -8.16
N PHE A 128 -2.35 -12.34 -8.34
CA PHE A 128 -1.54 -13.11 -9.28
C PHE A 128 -0.83 -14.31 -8.65
N SER A 129 -1.16 -14.64 -7.40
CA SER A 129 -0.53 -15.74 -6.66
C SER A 129 -0.70 -17.07 -7.40
N ARG A 130 0.42 -17.69 -7.77
CA ARG A 130 0.40 -18.97 -8.49
C ARG A 130 0.20 -20.15 -7.53
N PRO A 131 -0.67 -21.12 -7.85
CA PRO A 131 -0.79 -22.32 -7.04
C PRO A 131 0.48 -23.20 -7.09
N ALA A 132 1.12 -23.31 -5.92
CA ALA A 132 1.95 -24.41 -5.41
C ALA A 132 3.16 -24.98 -6.22
N SER A 133 3.54 -24.46 -7.38
CA SER A 133 4.60 -25.10 -8.20
C SER A 133 5.89 -24.29 -8.40
N LYS A 134 5.93 -23.01 -8.03
CA LYS A 134 7.17 -22.21 -8.05
C LYS A 134 7.25 -21.31 -6.80
N ARG A 135 8.04 -21.75 -5.82
CA ARG A 135 8.58 -20.93 -4.71
C ARG A 135 7.57 -20.02 -3.95
N ASN A 136 6.44 -20.49 -3.43
CA ASN A 136 5.57 -19.70 -2.51
C ASN A 136 5.39 -18.21 -2.90
N ALA A 137 5.41 -17.89 -4.20
CA ALA A 137 5.42 -16.52 -4.69
C ALA A 137 3.98 -16.03 -4.66
N ARG A 138 3.70 -15.15 -3.69
CA ARG A 138 2.41 -14.49 -3.57
C ARG A 138 2.56 -13.09 -4.10
N GLU A 139 1.74 -12.76 -5.07
CA GLU A 139 1.85 -11.52 -5.81
C GLU A 139 0.47 -10.86 -5.84
N LEU A 140 0.42 -9.60 -5.45
CA LEU A 140 -0.76 -8.76 -5.54
C LEU A 140 -0.43 -7.55 -6.40
N GLU A 141 -1.28 -7.31 -7.38
CA GLU A 141 -1.29 -6.07 -8.12
C GLU A 141 -2.28 -5.11 -7.46
N LEU A 142 -1.84 -3.89 -7.16
CA LEU A 142 -2.69 -2.82 -6.66
C LEU A 142 -2.85 -1.75 -7.72
N GLU A 143 -4.10 -1.39 -8.02
CA GLU A 143 -4.41 -0.15 -8.72
C GLU A 143 -4.57 0.95 -7.68
N LEU A 144 -3.75 2.00 -7.83
CA LEU A 144 -3.62 3.09 -6.88
C LEU A 144 -3.94 4.41 -7.57
N PHE A 145 -4.69 5.27 -6.88
CA PHE A 145 -4.88 6.66 -7.28
C PHE A 145 -4.02 7.55 -6.39
N VAL A 146 -3.02 8.22 -6.97
CA VAL A 146 -2.06 9.04 -6.23
C VAL A 146 -2.73 10.32 -5.78
N ILE A 147 -2.69 10.59 -4.47
CA ILE A 147 -3.35 11.74 -3.86
C ILE A 147 -2.33 12.85 -3.59
N ALA A 148 -1.23 12.48 -2.96
CA ALA A 148 -0.27 13.41 -2.40
C ALA A 148 1.10 12.77 -2.22
N ASP A 149 2.11 13.60 -2.06
CA ASP A 149 3.46 13.17 -1.69
C ASP A 149 3.46 12.75 -0.21
N GLY A 150 4.26 11.77 0.16
CA GLY A 150 4.16 11.12 1.46
C GLY A 150 4.55 12.01 2.64
N ASP A 151 5.33 13.05 2.40
CA ASP A 151 5.78 14.07 3.35
C ASP A 151 4.87 15.30 3.40
N GLU A 152 3.83 15.37 2.58
CA GLU A 152 2.90 16.50 2.56
C GLU A 152 1.98 16.54 3.78
N TYR A 153 1.70 15.37 4.38
CA TYR A 153 0.80 15.23 5.53
C TYR A 153 1.48 14.34 6.58
N ASP A 154 1.38 14.73 7.85
CA ASP A 154 1.99 14.00 8.97
C ASP A 154 1.29 12.65 9.18
N ASP A 155 -0.02 12.61 8.94
CA ASP A 155 -0.82 11.42 9.09
C ASP A 155 -2.05 11.38 8.17
N ARG A 156 -2.77 10.25 8.23
CA ARG A 156 -3.96 10.01 7.43
C ARG A 156 -5.13 10.93 7.82
N GLU A 157 -5.24 11.30 9.10
CA GLU A 157 -6.34 12.13 9.59
C GLU A 157 -6.23 13.54 9.00
N GLU A 158 -5.03 14.12 9.00
CA GLU A 158 -4.76 15.42 8.37
C GLU A 158 -5.11 15.42 6.87
N LEU A 159 -4.69 14.38 6.14
CA LEU A 159 -5.03 14.21 4.72
C LEU A 159 -6.55 14.12 4.51
N LEU A 160 -7.24 13.36 5.36
CA LEU A 160 -8.70 13.18 5.26
C LEU A 160 -9.45 14.48 5.53
N ASP A 161 -8.97 15.31 6.46
CA ASP A 161 -9.57 16.61 6.77
C ASP A 161 -9.46 17.58 5.58
N GLU A 162 -8.34 17.58 4.86
CA GLU A 162 -8.15 18.39 3.65
C GLU A 162 -9.05 17.88 2.50
N LEU A 163 -9.08 16.56 2.27
CA LEU A 163 -9.96 15.95 1.27
C LEU A 163 -11.45 16.19 1.57
N GLY A 164 -11.83 16.13 2.85
CA GLY A 164 -13.18 16.40 3.35
C GLY A 164 -13.59 17.87 3.25
N SER A 165 -12.62 18.78 3.32
CA SER A 165 -12.82 20.22 3.07
C SER A 165 -12.96 20.54 1.58
N SER A 166 -12.50 19.67 0.69
CA SER A 166 -12.67 19.78 -0.77
C SER A 166 -14.00 19.20 -1.29
N VAL A 167 -14.91 18.75 -0.41
CA VAL A 167 -16.24 18.25 -0.79
C VAL A 167 -17.20 19.41 -1.07
N ILE A 168 -17.48 19.67 -2.35
CA ILE A 168 -18.63 20.48 -2.82
C ILE A 168 -19.77 19.54 -3.21
#